data_AF-A0A7J9V5C2-F1
#
_entry.id   AF-A0A7J9V5C2-F1
#
_cell.length_a   1.000
_cell.length_b   1.000
_cell.length_c   1.000
_cell.angle_alpha   90.00
_cell.angle_beta   90.00
_cell.angle_gamma   90.00
#
_symmetry.space_group_name_H-M   'P 1'
#
loop_
_entity.id
_entity.type
_entity.pdbx_description
1 polymer ?
#
loop_
_entity_poly.entity_id
_entity_poly.type
_entity_poly.pdbx_seq_one_letter_code
_entity_poly.pdbx_strand_id
1 'polypeptide(L)'
;MTPRSRPATPSGPSEATRLDALPAAGARTGIVTAIGLAGAAALAQSIAAVIGVVTGAEPAFLSWPLLVLLAVLPVAVALGLLLRGTPGIAAGVLAGAGVVAACGAIADAQVAIDATRMARPELLLPQIEVSPAWPGLGLLVAGKLLLAVAGGIALRSARSLPDDTSGRERVRQPLALLAAASGLLLGIGTLLAPYTSRDPLLLDSAALDGPPLALAGAALLGIAAPAFAALGVASRAGGVANGILGGLALGGLSFAVPPIVAAWLLEFVDPAAGPVLVLVSVVCLAALATLPSRWLDVLLVRSDDGPAVPRQRVLYAIAGGLAILAGVSAIAGAMTPLVIGPDGHQVGSPVQFLLYPVGLGLGLLGVAALLPTAAAWVRPVFSVAWAGVLLVAAQVLTVPIAADELPIDTTNGAAGWWAFCAVVFAVLLAVCSLVAGVVEREETGWLPAVADAEVSGGVAGKLIGGGAALAGVLALGAFLLPVVRSQDYVAAALSARMDLAFWGVLLATLAVLGVLALVPRSGRSSAVALLVAAIGVVGLRLLESYAVGRRYDMTIGLGALFAIGAIVVLVALAVTVAIRGRSTER
;
A
#
# COMPACT_ATOMS: atom_id res chain seq x y z
N MET A 1 75.03 -29.62 -17.40
CA MET A 1 74.23 -28.91 -16.39
C MET A 1 72.89 -28.53 -17.02
N THR A 2 71.85 -29.31 -16.76
CA THR A 2 70.48 -29.07 -17.23
C THR A 2 69.69 -28.40 -16.10
N PRO A 3 68.94 -27.30 -16.36
CA PRO A 3 68.17 -26.65 -15.31
C PRO A 3 66.88 -27.44 -15.05
N ARG A 4 66.68 -27.87 -13.80
CA ARG A 4 65.44 -28.49 -13.33
C ARG A 4 64.32 -27.44 -13.31
N SER A 5 63.26 -27.68 -14.08
CA SER A 5 61.98 -26.96 -13.98
C SER A 5 61.29 -27.27 -12.64
N ARG A 6 61.04 -26.24 -11.83
CA ARG A 6 60.18 -26.33 -10.64
C ARG A 6 58.71 -26.52 -11.06
N PRO A 7 57.94 -27.40 -10.39
CA PRO A 7 56.51 -27.52 -10.63
C PRO A 7 55.78 -26.28 -10.10
N ALA A 8 54.88 -25.73 -10.90
CA ALA A 8 53.99 -24.64 -10.48
C ALA A 8 53.07 -25.14 -9.37
N THR A 9 53.15 -24.52 -8.19
CA THR A 9 52.17 -24.68 -7.13
C THR A 9 50.81 -24.15 -7.62
N PRO A 10 49.69 -24.89 -7.40
CA PRO A 10 48.38 -24.38 -7.75
C PRO A 10 48.09 -23.15 -6.88
N SER A 11 48.02 -21.97 -7.50
CA SER A 11 47.55 -20.76 -6.85
C SER A 11 46.11 -21.01 -6.39
N GLY A 12 45.92 -21.17 -5.08
CA GLY A 12 44.59 -21.21 -4.48
C GLY A 12 43.79 -19.95 -4.86
N PRO A 13 42.45 -19.99 -4.79
CA PRO A 13 41.61 -18.86 -5.13
C PRO A 13 42.08 -17.62 -4.37
N SER A 14 42.26 -16.51 -5.10
CA SER A 14 42.80 -15.26 -4.56
C SER A 14 42.01 -14.80 -3.34
N GLU A 15 42.66 -14.11 -2.41
CA GLU A 15 42.03 -13.59 -1.19
C GLU A 15 40.81 -12.71 -1.48
N ALA A 16 40.82 -11.99 -2.61
CA ALA A 16 39.67 -11.24 -3.13
C ALA A 16 38.46 -12.16 -3.45
N THR A 17 38.70 -13.32 -4.07
CA THR A 17 37.65 -14.30 -4.37
C THR A 17 37.05 -14.94 -3.10
N ARG A 18 37.83 -15.05 -2.02
CA ARG A 18 37.32 -15.51 -0.72
C ARG A 18 36.49 -14.45 0.00
N LEU A 19 36.90 -13.18 -0.09
CA LEU A 19 36.20 -12.06 0.52
C LEU A 19 34.82 -11.81 -0.13
N ASP A 20 34.71 -12.00 -1.45
CA ASP A 20 33.43 -11.89 -2.18
C ASP A 20 32.48 -13.09 -1.95
N ALA A 21 33.01 -14.25 -1.55
CA ALA A 21 32.23 -15.46 -1.32
C ALA A 21 31.50 -15.48 0.05
N LEU A 22 32.02 -14.76 1.06
CA LEU A 22 31.45 -14.73 2.41
C LEU A 22 30.05 -14.08 2.47
N PRO A 23 29.78 -12.91 1.82
CA PRO A 23 28.46 -12.30 1.78
C PRO A 23 27.42 -13.17 1.06
N ALA A 24 27.80 -13.81 -0.04
CA ALA A 24 26.93 -14.67 -0.84
C ALA A 24 26.53 -15.96 -0.10
N ALA A 25 27.46 -16.54 0.67
CA ALA A 25 27.16 -17.68 1.54
C ALA A 25 26.16 -17.30 2.65
N GLY A 26 26.35 -16.15 3.30
CA GLY A 26 25.42 -15.63 4.32
C GLY A 26 24.01 -15.34 3.75
N ALA A 27 23.94 -14.77 2.55
CA ALA A 27 22.68 -14.53 1.83
C ALA A 27 21.90 -15.82 1.59
N ARG A 28 22.59 -16.87 1.10
CA ARG A 28 21.98 -18.16 0.80
C ARG A 28 21.46 -18.84 2.06
N THR A 29 22.22 -18.81 3.16
CA THR A 29 21.78 -19.35 4.44
C THR A 29 20.52 -18.64 4.95
N GLY A 30 20.46 -17.31 4.83
CA GLY A 30 19.28 -16.53 5.21
C GLY A 30 18.03 -16.84 4.36
N ILE A 31 18.20 -17.18 3.08
CA ILE A 31 17.07 -17.61 2.23
C ILE A 31 16.61 -19.02 2.61
N VAL A 32 17.54 -19.92 2.96
CA VAL A 32 17.18 -21.26 3.45
C VAL A 32 16.42 -21.17 4.78
N THR A 33 16.85 -20.32 5.71
CA THR A 33 16.12 -20.11 6.97
C THR A 33 14.73 -19.53 6.72
N ALA A 34 14.61 -18.58 5.79
CA ALA A 34 13.31 -18.05 5.38
C ALA A 34 12.39 -19.13 4.79
N ILE A 35 12.90 -20.02 3.93
CA ILE A 35 12.10 -21.15 3.40
C ILE A 35 11.71 -22.12 4.51
N GLY A 36 12.60 -22.42 5.46
CA GLY A 36 12.28 -23.24 6.62
C GLY A 36 11.15 -22.65 7.47
N LEU A 37 11.21 -21.33 7.73
CA LEU A 37 10.17 -20.60 8.43
C LEU A 37 8.84 -20.58 7.64
N ALA A 38 8.91 -20.42 6.32
CA ALA A 38 7.74 -20.49 5.44
C ALA A 38 7.13 -21.90 5.41
N GLY A 39 7.95 -22.95 5.49
CA GLY A 39 7.49 -24.34 5.66
C GLY A 39 6.74 -24.54 6.97
N ALA A 40 7.27 -24.02 8.08
CA ALA A 40 6.57 -24.03 9.38
C ALA A 40 5.25 -23.25 9.32
N ALA A 41 5.24 -22.10 8.62
CA ALA A 41 4.03 -21.31 8.38
C ALA A 41 2.96 -22.08 7.58
N ALA A 42 3.36 -22.78 6.52
CA ALA A 42 2.46 -23.60 5.71
C ALA A 42 1.90 -24.79 6.50
N LEU A 43 2.73 -25.44 7.32
CA LEU A 43 2.29 -26.51 8.22
C LEU A 43 1.28 -26.01 9.25
N ALA A 44 1.55 -24.87 9.90
CA ALA A 44 0.63 -24.27 10.86
C ALA A 44 -0.74 -23.94 10.24
N GLN A 45 -0.74 -23.30 9.06
CA GLN A 45 -1.98 -23.00 8.32
C GLN A 45 -2.71 -24.27 7.87
N SER A 46 -1.98 -25.30 7.45
CA SER A 46 -2.55 -26.59 7.05
C SER A 46 -3.23 -27.30 8.22
N ILE A 47 -2.57 -27.34 9.39
CA ILE A 47 -3.15 -27.91 10.61
C ILE A 47 -4.39 -27.11 11.03
N ALA A 48 -4.32 -25.77 10.98
CA ALA A 48 -5.47 -24.90 11.28
C ALA A 48 -6.68 -25.19 10.39
N ALA A 49 -6.46 -25.40 9.09
CA ALA A 49 -7.53 -25.75 8.15
C ALA A 49 -8.18 -27.12 8.44
N VAL A 50 -7.42 -28.07 9.01
CA VAL A 50 -7.92 -29.42 9.34
C VAL A 50 -8.64 -29.45 10.69
N ILE A 51 -8.09 -28.80 11.72
CA ILE A 51 -8.69 -28.82 13.06
C ILE A 51 -9.85 -27.84 13.22
N GLY A 52 -10.03 -26.93 12.26
CA GLY A 52 -11.04 -25.88 12.29
C GLY A 52 -10.61 -24.66 13.11
N VAL A 53 -11.12 -23.50 12.71
CA VAL A 53 -10.78 -22.20 13.30
C VAL A 53 -11.86 -21.74 14.31
N VAL A 54 -12.99 -22.44 14.34
CA VAL A 54 -14.21 -22.07 15.02
C VAL A 54 -14.88 -23.33 15.58
N THR A 55 -15.55 -23.19 16.72
CA THR A 55 -16.39 -24.23 17.34
C THR A 55 -17.86 -23.84 17.23
N GLY A 56 -18.73 -24.82 16.97
CA GLY A 56 -20.18 -24.58 16.80
C GLY A 56 -20.58 -24.21 15.36
N ALA A 57 -19.63 -24.27 14.42
CA ALA A 57 -19.88 -24.11 12.99
C ALA A 57 -18.97 -25.05 12.20
N GLU A 58 -19.46 -25.50 11.05
CA GLU A 58 -18.69 -26.29 10.09
C GLU A 58 -18.43 -25.46 8.82
N PRO A 59 -17.36 -25.71 8.06
CA PRO A 59 -17.17 -25.12 6.74
C PRO A 59 -18.35 -25.43 5.82
N ALA A 60 -18.74 -24.50 4.95
CA ALA A 60 -19.87 -24.70 4.03
C ALA A 60 -19.61 -25.82 2.99
N PHE A 61 -18.34 -26.14 2.73
CA PHE A 61 -17.91 -27.23 1.86
C PHE A 61 -16.58 -27.82 2.37
N LEU A 62 -16.14 -28.94 1.80
CA LEU A 62 -14.86 -29.59 2.15
C LEU A 62 -13.65 -28.76 1.67
N SER A 63 -13.35 -27.68 2.39
CA SER A 63 -12.39 -26.64 2.00
C SER A 63 -10.95 -26.95 2.40
N TRP A 64 -10.73 -27.82 3.39
CA TRP A 64 -9.39 -28.08 3.94
C TRP A 64 -8.34 -28.50 2.88
N PRO A 65 -8.63 -29.34 1.85
CA PRO A 65 -7.61 -29.69 0.86
C PRO A 65 -7.17 -28.48 0.04
N LEU A 66 -8.12 -27.60 -0.28
CA LEU A 66 -7.87 -26.37 -1.01
C LEU A 66 -7.01 -25.40 -0.18
N LEU A 67 -7.34 -25.23 1.10
CA LEU A 67 -6.59 -24.37 2.02
C LEU A 67 -5.15 -24.87 2.24
N VAL A 68 -4.96 -26.18 2.38
CA VAL A 68 -3.63 -26.81 2.45
C VAL A 68 -2.84 -26.53 1.17
N LEU A 69 -3.46 -26.72 0.00
CA LEU A 69 -2.82 -26.43 -1.28
C LEU A 69 -2.36 -24.97 -1.38
N LEU A 70 -3.24 -24.02 -1.03
CA LEU A 70 -2.96 -22.58 -1.06
C LEU A 70 -1.86 -22.19 -0.06
N ALA A 71 -1.82 -22.81 1.12
CA ALA A 71 -0.79 -22.57 2.13
C ALA A 71 0.60 -23.07 1.69
N VAL A 72 0.65 -24.24 1.02
CA VAL A 72 1.91 -24.87 0.60
C VAL A 72 2.47 -24.25 -0.68
N LEU A 73 1.62 -23.73 -1.57
CA LEU A 73 1.99 -23.29 -2.91
C LEU A 73 3.14 -22.25 -2.94
N PRO A 74 3.13 -21.13 -2.17
CA PRO A 74 4.24 -20.18 -2.18
C PRO A 74 5.58 -20.79 -1.72
N VAL A 75 5.53 -21.71 -0.76
CA VAL A 75 6.70 -22.39 -0.20
C VAL A 75 7.28 -23.37 -1.21
N ALA A 76 6.43 -24.17 -1.85
CA ALA A 76 6.85 -25.13 -2.87
C ALA A 76 7.49 -24.44 -4.08
N VAL A 77 6.92 -23.31 -4.52
CA VAL A 77 7.48 -22.51 -5.62
C VAL A 77 8.83 -21.90 -5.20
N ALA A 78 8.93 -21.29 -4.02
CA ALA A 78 10.18 -20.73 -3.53
C ALA A 78 11.28 -21.80 -3.37
N LEU A 79 10.95 -22.97 -2.83
CA LEU A 79 11.86 -24.09 -2.69
C LEU A 79 12.33 -24.60 -4.07
N GLY A 80 11.40 -24.80 -5.01
CA GLY A 80 11.73 -25.20 -6.38
C GLY A 80 12.65 -24.20 -7.08
N LEU A 81 12.44 -22.90 -6.89
CA LEU A 81 13.30 -21.84 -7.43
C LEU A 81 14.69 -21.81 -6.77
N LEU A 82 14.77 -22.06 -5.46
CA LEU A 82 16.06 -22.20 -4.77
C LEU A 82 16.84 -23.41 -5.29
N LEU A 83 16.17 -24.55 -5.47
CA LEU A 83 16.77 -25.77 -6.01
C LEU A 83 17.24 -25.60 -7.46
N ARG A 84 16.56 -24.75 -8.24
CA ARG A 84 16.98 -24.34 -9.59
C ARG A 84 18.12 -23.33 -9.62
N GLY A 85 18.69 -22.96 -8.47
CA GLY A 85 19.79 -22.01 -8.39
C GLY A 85 19.38 -20.56 -8.59
N THR A 86 18.11 -20.21 -8.38
CA THR A 86 17.58 -18.83 -8.49
C THR A 86 17.17 -18.26 -7.14
N PRO A 87 18.10 -18.10 -6.17
CA PRO A 87 17.79 -17.69 -4.80
C PRO A 87 17.13 -16.31 -4.72
N GLY A 88 17.48 -15.38 -5.62
CA GLY A 88 16.84 -14.06 -5.69
C GLY A 88 15.34 -14.13 -6.01
N ILE A 89 14.94 -14.99 -6.97
CA ILE A 89 13.52 -15.18 -7.32
C ILE A 89 12.79 -15.85 -6.15
N ALA A 90 13.39 -16.88 -5.55
CA ALA A 90 12.81 -17.55 -4.38
C ALA A 90 12.57 -16.56 -3.22
N ALA A 91 13.53 -15.68 -2.95
CA ALA A 91 13.40 -14.67 -1.91
C ALA A 91 12.29 -13.65 -2.22
N GLY A 92 12.19 -13.22 -3.49
CA GLY A 92 11.12 -12.35 -3.94
C GLY A 92 9.73 -12.98 -3.77
N VAL A 93 9.58 -14.27 -4.10
CA VAL A 93 8.30 -15.00 -3.95
C VAL A 93 7.83 -14.98 -2.50
N LEU A 94 8.74 -15.27 -1.56
CA LEU A 94 8.42 -15.22 -0.13
C LEU A 94 8.10 -13.79 0.34
N ALA A 95 8.80 -12.79 -0.17
CA ALA A 95 8.53 -11.39 0.18
C ALA A 95 7.14 -10.94 -0.29
N GLY A 96 6.77 -11.22 -1.54
CA GLY A 96 5.45 -10.90 -2.08
C GLY A 96 4.32 -11.64 -1.34
N ALA A 97 4.45 -12.95 -1.18
CA ALA A 97 3.46 -13.76 -0.46
C ALA A 97 3.35 -13.37 1.03
N GLY A 98 4.47 -13.03 1.67
CA GLY A 98 4.52 -12.59 3.06
C GLY A 98 3.76 -11.30 3.33
N VAL A 99 3.78 -10.33 2.40
CA VAL A 99 2.99 -9.09 2.52
C VAL A 99 1.50 -9.38 2.46
N VAL A 100 1.08 -10.22 1.51
CA VAL A 100 -0.33 -10.62 1.39
C VAL A 100 -0.78 -11.39 2.63
N ALA A 101 0.08 -12.28 3.15
CA ALA A 101 -0.18 -13.01 4.38
C ALA A 101 -0.30 -12.10 5.60
N ALA A 102 0.56 -11.09 5.74
CA ALA A 102 0.46 -10.10 6.82
C ALA A 102 -0.87 -9.36 6.81
N CYS A 103 -1.30 -8.88 5.64
CA CYS A 103 -2.59 -8.20 5.48
C CYS A 103 -3.76 -9.15 5.78
N GLY A 104 -3.68 -10.39 5.28
CA GLY A 104 -4.66 -11.43 5.55
C GLY A 104 -4.69 -11.92 7.00
N ALA A 105 -3.62 -11.76 7.77
CA ALA A 105 -3.58 -12.11 9.20
C ALA A 105 -4.40 -11.11 10.03
N ILE A 106 -4.32 -9.83 9.66
CA ILE A 106 -5.12 -8.76 10.28
C ILE A 106 -6.60 -8.99 10.00
N ALA A 107 -6.96 -9.33 8.77
CA ALA A 107 -8.34 -9.68 8.43
C ALA A 107 -8.86 -10.88 9.25
N ASP A 108 -8.05 -11.94 9.39
CA ASP A 108 -8.45 -13.13 10.13
C ASP A 108 -8.47 -12.98 11.64
N ALA A 109 -7.77 -11.98 12.18
CA ALA A 109 -7.89 -11.64 13.59
C ALA A 109 -9.32 -11.25 13.98
N GLN A 110 -10.17 -10.89 13.01
CA GLN A 110 -11.60 -10.66 13.23
C GLN A 110 -12.33 -11.87 13.83
N VAL A 111 -11.91 -13.10 13.52
CA VAL A 111 -12.54 -14.31 14.06
C VAL A 111 -12.44 -14.39 15.57
N ALA A 112 -11.38 -13.82 16.15
CA ALA A 112 -11.20 -13.76 17.60
C ALA A 112 -12.25 -12.85 18.28
N ILE A 113 -12.79 -11.87 17.53
CA ILE A 113 -13.74 -10.88 18.02
C ILE A 113 -15.16 -11.36 17.74
N ASP A 114 -15.47 -11.62 16.47
CA ASP A 114 -16.78 -12.05 16.02
C ASP A 114 -16.65 -12.82 14.70
N ALA A 115 -16.76 -14.13 14.80
CA ALA A 115 -16.67 -15.06 13.68
C ALA A 115 -17.90 -15.01 12.76
N THR A 116 -19.06 -14.60 13.28
CA THR A 116 -20.33 -14.59 12.52
C THR A 116 -20.35 -13.53 11.42
N ARG A 117 -19.51 -12.49 11.54
CA ARG A 117 -19.38 -11.39 10.57
C ARG A 117 -18.36 -11.65 9.46
N MET A 118 -17.71 -12.81 9.44
CA MET A 118 -16.73 -13.14 8.41
C MET A 118 -17.41 -13.76 7.19
N ALA A 119 -17.27 -13.11 6.04
CA ALA A 119 -17.73 -13.61 4.74
C ALA A 119 -16.77 -14.70 4.19
N ARG A 120 -16.64 -15.83 4.91
CA ARG A 120 -15.61 -16.87 4.69
C ARG A 120 -16.22 -18.29 4.72
N PRO A 121 -17.00 -18.67 3.69
CA PRO A 121 -17.68 -19.96 3.62
C PRO A 121 -16.71 -21.15 3.66
N GLU A 122 -15.45 -20.94 3.28
CA GLU A 122 -14.39 -21.94 3.38
C GLU A 122 -13.93 -22.20 4.83
N LEU A 123 -14.25 -21.33 5.79
CA LEU A 123 -13.87 -21.50 7.20
C LEU A 123 -15.06 -21.86 8.09
N LEU A 124 -16.24 -21.26 7.82
CA LEU A 124 -17.44 -21.48 8.62
C LEU A 124 -18.71 -21.11 7.83
N LEU A 125 -19.79 -21.84 8.09
CA LEU A 125 -21.16 -21.44 7.80
C LEU A 125 -21.79 -20.97 9.12
N PRO A 126 -22.15 -19.68 9.28
CA PRO A 126 -22.60 -19.16 10.57
C PRO A 126 -23.85 -19.89 11.10
N GLN A 127 -23.77 -20.35 12.35
CA GLN A 127 -24.92 -20.85 13.12
C GLN A 127 -25.25 -19.88 14.27
N ILE A 128 -26.30 -20.16 15.04
CA ILE A 128 -26.81 -19.24 16.09
C ILE A 128 -25.76 -18.97 17.18
N GLU A 129 -24.89 -19.94 17.49
CA GLU A 129 -23.78 -19.77 18.44
C GLU A 129 -22.46 -20.22 17.81
N VAL A 130 -21.55 -19.26 17.62
CA VAL A 130 -20.24 -19.49 17.01
C VAL A 130 -19.16 -18.90 17.91
N SER A 131 -18.22 -19.74 18.34
CA SER A 131 -17.12 -19.33 19.22
C SER A 131 -15.75 -19.59 18.58
N PRO A 132 -14.72 -18.77 18.86
CA PRO A 132 -13.40 -18.97 18.30
C PRO A 132 -12.75 -20.27 18.82
N ALA A 133 -12.26 -21.12 17.92
CA ALA A 133 -11.42 -22.26 18.29
C ALA A 133 -9.97 -21.78 18.37
N TRP A 134 -9.57 -21.31 19.56
CA TRP A 134 -8.25 -20.71 19.80
C TRP A 134 -7.06 -21.50 19.27
N PRO A 135 -7.00 -22.85 19.32
CA PRO A 135 -5.87 -23.59 18.75
C PRO A 135 -5.75 -23.42 17.23
N GLY A 136 -6.85 -23.58 16.48
CA GLY A 136 -6.85 -23.42 15.02
C GLY A 136 -6.67 -21.98 14.59
N LEU A 137 -7.35 -21.04 15.26
CA LEU A 137 -7.20 -19.61 15.00
C LEU A 137 -5.78 -19.12 15.28
N GLY A 138 -5.20 -19.54 16.41
CA GLY A 138 -3.83 -19.22 16.77
C GLY A 138 -2.85 -19.72 15.71
N LEU A 139 -3.01 -20.96 15.24
CA LEU A 139 -2.18 -21.54 14.18
C LEU A 139 -2.34 -20.82 12.83
N LEU A 140 -3.57 -20.43 12.46
CA LEU A 140 -3.84 -19.68 11.22
C LEU A 140 -3.13 -18.31 11.23
N VAL A 141 -3.36 -17.53 12.28
CA VAL A 141 -2.79 -16.18 12.42
C VAL A 141 -1.27 -16.25 12.58
N ALA A 142 -0.77 -17.15 13.44
CA ALA A 142 0.67 -17.34 13.64
C ALA A 142 1.36 -17.81 12.34
N GLY A 143 0.73 -18.71 11.59
CA GLY A 143 1.25 -19.17 10.31
C GLY A 143 1.38 -18.03 9.30
N LYS A 144 0.37 -17.16 9.16
CA LYS A 144 0.46 -15.99 8.29
C LYS A 144 1.52 -14.97 8.73
N LEU A 145 1.64 -14.72 10.03
CA LEU A 145 2.69 -13.85 10.58
C LEU A 145 4.09 -14.44 10.38
N LEU A 146 4.26 -15.75 10.55
CA LEU A 146 5.51 -16.46 10.25
C LEU A 146 5.87 -16.34 8.77
N LEU A 147 4.91 -16.45 7.85
CA LEU A 147 5.15 -16.23 6.42
C LEU A 147 5.57 -14.78 6.12
N ALA A 148 4.98 -13.80 6.82
CA ALA A 148 5.40 -12.40 6.72
C ALA A 148 6.84 -12.19 7.20
N VAL A 149 7.21 -12.77 8.34
CA VAL A 149 8.58 -12.74 8.87
C VAL A 149 9.55 -13.42 7.91
N ALA A 150 9.16 -14.57 7.33
CA ALA A 150 9.95 -15.28 6.32
C ALA A 150 10.24 -14.39 5.12
N GLY A 151 9.21 -13.69 4.61
CA GLY A 151 9.36 -12.73 3.51
C GLY A 151 10.31 -11.58 3.84
N GLY A 152 10.23 -11.04 5.07
CA GLY A 152 11.15 -10.00 5.54
C GLY A 152 12.61 -10.45 5.62
N ILE A 153 12.86 -11.65 6.16
CA ILE A 153 14.19 -12.26 6.23
C ILE A 153 14.72 -12.51 4.81
N ALA A 154 13.90 -13.12 3.94
CA ALA A 154 14.26 -13.41 2.56
C ALA A 154 14.66 -12.13 1.80
N LEU A 155 13.87 -11.06 1.93
CA LEU A 155 14.16 -9.79 1.27
C LEU A 155 15.43 -9.14 1.80
N ARG A 156 15.69 -9.23 3.11
CA ARG A 156 16.95 -8.74 3.72
C ARG A 156 18.15 -9.52 3.20
N SER A 157 18.06 -10.84 3.15
CA SER A 157 19.13 -11.72 2.66
C SER A 157 19.39 -11.53 1.16
N ALA A 158 18.34 -11.23 0.37
CA ALA A 158 18.48 -10.99 -1.06
C ALA A 158 19.30 -9.74 -1.40
N ARG A 159 19.37 -8.75 -0.50
CA ARG A 159 20.20 -7.53 -0.68
C ARG A 159 21.71 -7.82 -0.68
N SER A 160 22.11 -8.99 -0.19
CA SER A 160 23.51 -9.43 -0.14
C SER A 160 23.89 -10.31 -1.33
N LEU A 161 22.96 -10.58 -2.26
CA LEU A 161 23.25 -11.34 -3.47
C LEU A 161 23.95 -10.45 -4.51
N PRO A 162 24.89 -10.99 -5.31
CA PRO A 162 25.49 -10.26 -6.42
C PRO A 162 24.44 -9.82 -7.45
N ASP A 163 24.60 -8.60 -7.98
CA ASP A 163 23.77 -8.09 -9.08
C ASP A 163 24.11 -8.81 -10.39
N ASP A 164 23.37 -9.86 -10.70
CA ASP A 164 23.63 -10.72 -11.87
C ASP A 164 23.14 -10.10 -13.21
N THR A 165 22.61 -8.87 -13.23
CA THR A 165 21.90 -8.33 -14.40
C THR A 165 22.18 -6.85 -14.70
N SER A 166 23.42 -6.52 -15.05
CA SER A 166 23.88 -5.16 -15.42
C SER A 166 23.27 -4.56 -16.71
N GLY A 167 22.39 -5.28 -17.42
CA GLY A 167 21.71 -4.78 -18.65
C GLY A 167 20.17 -4.76 -18.60
N ARG A 168 19.55 -5.39 -17.59
CA ARG A 168 18.09 -5.67 -17.57
C ARG A 168 17.26 -4.58 -16.87
N GLU A 169 17.92 -3.69 -16.15
CA GLU A 169 17.34 -2.65 -15.28
C GLU A 169 16.69 -1.48 -16.05
N ARG A 170 17.11 -1.23 -17.30
CA ARG A 170 16.69 -0.02 -18.06
C ARG A 170 15.29 -0.13 -18.66
N VAL A 171 14.81 -1.34 -18.93
CA VAL A 171 13.60 -1.57 -19.74
C VAL A 171 12.34 -1.71 -18.86
N ARG A 172 12.48 -1.99 -17.55
CA ARG A 172 11.33 -2.41 -16.72
C ARG A 172 10.60 -1.30 -15.97
N GLN A 173 11.19 -0.11 -15.93
CA GLN A 173 10.63 1.07 -15.27
C GLN A 173 9.21 1.48 -15.67
N PRO A 174 8.86 1.61 -16.97
CA PRO A 174 7.50 1.95 -17.36
C PRO A 174 6.49 0.88 -16.93
N LEU A 175 6.92 -0.36 -16.71
CA LEU A 175 6.07 -1.44 -16.19
C LEU A 175 5.80 -1.31 -14.69
N ALA A 176 6.52 -0.45 -13.96
CA ALA A 176 6.28 -0.24 -12.54
C ALA A 176 4.86 0.30 -12.29
N LEU A 177 4.34 1.13 -13.21
CA LEU A 177 2.94 1.56 -13.18
C LEU A 177 1.97 0.42 -13.45
N LEU A 178 2.26 -0.43 -14.44
CA LEU A 178 1.39 -1.56 -14.77
C LEU A 178 1.37 -2.58 -13.63
N ALA A 179 2.51 -2.82 -12.99
CA ALA A 179 2.64 -3.63 -11.79
C ALA A 179 1.91 -2.98 -10.60
N ALA A 180 2.04 -1.67 -10.41
CA ALA A 180 1.28 -0.92 -9.41
C ALA A 180 -0.22 -1.03 -9.66
N ALA A 181 -0.68 -0.83 -10.90
CA ALA A 181 -2.08 -0.96 -11.27
C ALA A 181 -2.61 -2.37 -11.04
N SER A 182 -1.82 -3.40 -11.37
CA SER A 182 -2.18 -4.80 -11.09
C SER A 182 -2.25 -5.04 -9.58
N GLY A 183 -1.29 -4.56 -8.79
CA GLY A 183 -1.34 -4.64 -7.33
C GLY A 183 -2.51 -3.85 -6.73
N LEU A 184 -2.91 -2.74 -7.34
CA LEU A 184 -4.08 -1.98 -6.92
C LEU A 184 -5.38 -2.72 -7.24
N LEU A 185 -5.46 -3.37 -8.40
CA LEU A 185 -6.57 -4.26 -8.74
C LEU A 185 -6.68 -5.43 -7.75
N LEU A 186 -5.56 -5.94 -7.22
CA LEU A 186 -5.58 -6.95 -6.15
C LEU A 186 -6.30 -6.39 -4.91
N GLY A 187 -5.89 -5.20 -4.47
CA GLY A 187 -6.50 -4.51 -3.33
C GLY A 187 -7.98 -4.21 -3.51
N ILE A 188 -8.35 -3.60 -4.65
CA ILE A 188 -9.74 -3.29 -4.98
C ILE A 188 -10.59 -4.56 -4.98
N GLY A 189 -10.11 -5.63 -5.61
CA GLY A 189 -10.82 -6.91 -5.63
C GLY A 189 -11.06 -7.48 -4.23
N THR A 190 -10.12 -7.29 -3.29
CA THR A 190 -10.31 -7.70 -1.89
C THR A 190 -11.19 -6.78 -1.06
N LEU A 191 -11.45 -5.55 -1.52
CA LEU A 191 -12.36 -4.61 -0.86
C LEU A 191 -13.83 -4.87 -1.23
N LEU A 192 -14.08 -5.42 -2.41
CA LEU A 192 -15.41 -5.78 -2.88
C LEU A 192 -15.93 -7.07 -2.24
N ALA A 193 -17.24 -7.30 -2.36
CA ALA A 193 -17.90 -8.51 -1.90
C ALA A 193 -17.22 -9.78 -2.49
N PRO A 194 -16.92 -10.79 -1.64
CA PRO A 194 -16.30 -12.03 -2.09
C PRO A 194 -17.27 -12.92 -2.88
N TYR A 195 -18.57 -12.84 -2.62
CA TYR A 195 -19.65 -13.55 -3.31
C TYR A 195 -20.96 -12.82 -3.03
N THR A 196 -22.05 -13.24 -3.67
CA THR A 196 -23.41 -12.81 -3.33
C THR A 196 -24.18 -14.01 -2.78
N SER A 197 -24.92 -13.84 -1.68
CA SER A 197 -25.58 -14.94 -0.97
C SER A 197 -27.09 -14.77 -0.95
N ARG A 198 -27.82 -15.87 -1.16
CA ARG A 198 -29.28 -15.93 -0.93
C ARG A 198 -29.64 -16.42 0.47
N ASP A 199 -28.65 -16.89 1.23
CA ASP A 199 -28.81 -17.34 2.60
C ASP A 199 -28.58 -16.16 3.56
N PRO A 200 -29.58 -15.77 4.39
CA PRO A 200 -29.45 -14.67 5.34
C PRO A 200 -28.42 -14.93 6.45
N LEU A 201 -27.99 -16.18 6.67
CA LEU A 201 -26.95 -16.53 7.63
C LEU A 201 -25.54 -16.34 7.07
N LEU A 202 -25.37 -16.33 5.74
CA LEU A 202 -24.08 -16.14 5.09
C LEU A 202 -24.00 -14.73 4.51
N LEU A 203 -23.39 -13.82 5.27
CA LEU A 203 -23.22 -12.42 4.88
C LEU A 203 -22.32 -12.29 3.65
N ASP A 204 -22.82 -11.62 2.62
CA ASP A 204 -22.11 -11.27 1.40
C ASP A 204 -21.40 -9.90 1.48
N SER A 205 -21.15 -9.43 2.70
CA SER A 205 -20.65 -8.07 2.95
C SER A 205 -19.29 -7.84 2.29
N ALA A 206 -19.20 -6.75 1.53
CA ALA A 206 -17.94 -6.21 1.07
C ALA A 206 -17.06 -5.85 2.28
N ALA A 207 -15.74 -5.84 2.11
CA ALA A 207 -14.87 -5.44 3.22
C ALA A 207 -15.14 -3.98 3.65
N LEU A 208 -15.67 -3.14 2.75
CA LEU A 208 -16.09 -1.76 3.02
C LEU A 208 -17.20 -1.67 4.08
N ASP A 209 -18.11 -2.66 4.08
CA ASP A 209 -19.28 -2.75 4.97
C ASP A 209 -19.05 -3.79 6.09
N GLY A 210 -17.95 -4.53 5.94
CA GLY A 210 -17.55 -5.60 6.81
C GLY A 210 -16.93 -5.13 8.12
N PRO A 211 -16.55 -6.09 8.97
CA PRO A 211 -15.93 -5.80 10.25
C PRO A 211 -14.61 -5.03 10.12
N PRO A 212 -14.25 -4.21 11.13
CA PRO A 212 -13.17 -3.22 11.00
C PRO A 212 -11.78 -3.84 10.76
N LEU A 213 -11.53 -5.05 11.27
CA LEU A 213 -10.29 -5.77 11.03
C LEU A 213 -10.20 -6.37 9.62
N ALA A 214 -11.33 -6.79 9.03
CA ALA A 214 -11.37 -7.23 7.64
C ALA A 214 -11.11 -6.04 6.71
N LEU A 215 -11.77 -4.90 6.95
CA LEU A 215 -11.50 -3.65 6.25
C LEU A 215 -10.04 -3.22 6.40
N ALA A 216 -9.48 -3.32 7.61
CA ALA A 216 -8.06 -3.02 7.87
C ALA A 216 -7.13 -3.84 6.97
N GLY A 217 -7.32 -5.17 6.96
CA GLY A 217 -6.52 -6.08 6.16
C GLY A 217 -6.62 -5.80 4.67
N ALA A 218 -7.83 -5.60 4.15
CA ALA A 218 -8.08 -5.30 2.74
C ALA A 218 -7.53 -3.91 2.33
N ALA A 219 -7.73 -2.88 3.16
CA ALA A 219 -7.20 -1.54 2.92
C ALA A 219 -5.66 -1.52 2.95
N LEU A 220 -5.04 -2.23 3.90
CA LEU A 220 -3.60 -2.40 3.95
C LEU A 220 -3.08 -3.13 2.72
N LEU A 221 -3.78 -4.17 2.25
CA LEU A 221 -3.41 -4.88 1.02
C LEU A 221 -3.51 -3.95 -0.21
N GLY A 222 -4.53 -3.11 -0.29
CA GLY A 222 -4.69 -2.13 -1.38
C GLY A 222 -3.62 -1.05 -1.45
N ILE A 223 -2.83 -0.87 -0.39
CA ILE A 223 -1.66 0.01 -0.38
C ILE A 223 -0.37 -0.79 -0.55
N ALA A 224 -0.25 -1.90 0.17
CA ALA A 224 0.96 -2.71 0.19
C ALA A 224 1.20 -3.42 -1.14
N ALA A 225 0.18 -4.01 -1.76
CA ALA A 225 0.31 -4.71 -3.03
C ALA A 225 0.83 -3.82 -4.17
N PRO A 226 0.25 -2.65 -4.48
CA PRO A 226 0.77 -1.80 -5.55
C PRO A 226 2.16 -1.24 -5.22
N ALA A 227 2.44 -0.91 -3.96
CA ALA A 227 3.76 -0.46 -3.54
C ALA A 227 4.83 -1.54 -3.72
N PHE A 228 4.58 -2.77 -3.27
CA PHE A 228 5.51 -3.90 -3.41
C PHE A 228 5.68 -4.31 -4.87
N ALA A 229 4.62 -4.29 -5.68
CA ALA A 229 4.70 -4.60 -7.10
C ALA A 229 5.59 -3.58 -7.83
N ALA A 230 5.39 -2.28 -7.58
CA ALA A 230 6.17 -1.22 -8.20
C ALA A 230 7.62 -1.18 -7.71
N LEU A 231 7.84 -1.33 -6.41
CA LEU A 231 9.19 -1.42 -5.81
C LEU A 231 9.95 -2.66 -6.28
N GLY A 232 9.25 -3.79 -6.43
CA GLY A 232 9.81 -5.01 -6.99
C GLY A 232 10.34 -4.75 -8.38
N VAL A 233 9.52 -4.18 -9.26
CA VAL A 233 9.92 -3.84 -10.64
C VAL A 233 11.03 -2.77 -10.70
N ALA A 234 11.05 -1.84 -9.75
CA ALA A 234 12.07 -0.81 -9.66
C ALA A 234 13.41 -1.31 -9.09
N SER A 235 13.45 -2.50 -8.50
CA SER A 235 14.67 -3.07 -7.88
C SER A 235 15.70 -3.52 -8.92
N ARG A 236 16.98 -3.27 -8.62
CA ARG A 236 18.16 -3.71 -9.39
C ARG A 236 18.30 -5.23 -9.52
N ALA A 237 17.88 -5.95 -8.48
CA ALA A 237 17.89 -7.41 -8.46
C ALA A 237 16.71 -7.97 -9.28
N GLY A 238 16.88 -8.07 -10.61
CA GLY A 238 15.82 -8.49 -11.53
C GLY A 238 15.17 -9.84 -11.20
N GLY A 239 15.91 -10.75 -10.55
CA GLY A 239 15.37 -12.00 -10.01
C GLY A 239 14.37 -11.77 -8.86
N VAL A 240 14.72 -10.91 -7.90
CA VAL A 240 13.86 -10.56 -6.77
C VAL A 240 12.59 -9.86 -7.24
N ALA A 241 12.69 -8.99 -8.25
CA ALA A 241 11.56 -8.30 -8.88
C ALA A 241 10.50 -9.29 -9.38
N ASN A 242 10.90 -10.26 -10.21
CA ASN A 242 10.00 -11.30 -10.73
C ASN A 242 9.42 -12.14 -9.59
N GLY A 243 10.26 -12.45 -8.60
CA GLY A 243 9.83 -13.16 -7.41
C GLY A 243 8.72 -12.43 -6.67
N ILE A 244 8.86 -11.13 -6.40
CA ILE A 244 7.85 -10.33 -5.67
C ILE A 244 6.51 -10.35 -6.40
N LEU A 245 6.51 -10.12 -7.72
CA LEU A 245 5.29 -10.17 -8.52
C LEU A 245 4.65 -11.56 -8.49
N GLY A 246 5.45 -12.62 -8.64
CA GLY A 246 4.97 -13.99 -8.51
C GLY A 246 4.43 -14.30 -7.11
N GLY A 247 5.08 -13.81 -6.06
CA GLY A 247 4.65 -13.96 -4.67
C GLY A 247 3.33 -13.26 -4.38
N LEU A 248 3.15 -12.02 -4.87
CA LEU A 248 1.88 -11.29 -4.78
C LEU A 248 0.76 -12.04 -5.51
N ALA A 249 1.04 -12.59 -6.71
CA ALA A 249 0.09 -13.39 -7.46
C ALA A 249 -0.30 -14.67 -6.70
N LEU A 250 0.68 -15.41 -6.14
CA LEU A 250 0.41 -16.62 -5.35
C LEU A 250 -0.35 -16.31 -4.06
N GLY A 251 -0.04 -15.22 -3.37
CA GLY A 251 -0.79 -14.77 -2.20
C GLY A 251 -2.22 -14.33 -2.54
N GLY A 252 -2.40 -13.66 -3.69
CA GLY A 252 -3.72 -13.23 -4.16
C GLY A 252 -4.68 -14.39 -4.43
N LEU A 253 -4.17 -15.57 -4.81
CA LEU A 253 -5.00 -16.78 -4.96
C LEU A 253 -5.75 -17.15 -3.67
N SER A 254 -5.19 -16.86 -2.49
CA SER A 254 -5.86 -17.11 -1.21
C SER A 254 -7.11 -16.26 -0.98
N PHE A 255 -7.29 -15.17 -1.74
CA PHE A 255 -8.48 -14.31 -1.70
C PHE A 255 -9.46 -14.59 -2.84
N ALA A 256 -8.98 -15.03 -4.01
CA ALA A 256 -9.84 -15.32 -5.16
C ALA A 256 -10.41 -16.74 -5.16
N VAL A 257 -9.59 -17.74 -4.87
CA VAL A 257 -9.96 -19.13 -5.15
C VAL A 257 -11.05 -19.65 -4.21
N PRO A 258 -11.00 -19.44 -2.88
CA PRO A 258 -12.04 -19.99 -2.01
C PRO A 258 -13.45 -19.48 -2.32
N PRO A 259 -13.70 -18.17 -2.55
CA PRO A 259 -15.03 -17.69 -2.92
C PRO A 259 -15.52 -18.19 -4.28
N ILE A 260 -14.64 -18.32 -5.28
CA ILE A 260 -15.00 -18.87 -6.60
C ILE A 260 -15.39 -20.35 -6.48
N VAL A 261 -14.66 -21.13 -5.68
CA VAL A 261 -14.98 -22.54 -5.42
C VAL A 261 -16.28 -22.65 -4.64
N ALA A 262 -16.53 -21.76 -3.67
CA ALA A 262 -17.79 -21.70 -2.93
C ALA A 262 -18.98 -21.46 -3.87
N ALA A 263 -18.88 -20.46 -4.77
CA ALA A 263 -19.92 -20.18 -5.76
C ALA A 263 -20.15 -21.32 -6.77
N TRP A 264 -19.17 -22.23 -6.94
CA TRP A 264 -19.32 -23.39 -7.81
C TRP A 264 -19.91 -24.61 -7.10
N LEU A 265 -19.68 -24.74 -5.80
CA LEU A 265 -20.13 -25.88 -5.00
C LEU A 265 -21.46 -25.64 -4.27
N LEU A 266 -21.80 -24.39 -3.96
CA LEU A 266 -22.97 -24.02 -3.17
C LEU A 266 -24.04 -23.38 -4.06
N GLU A 267 -25.25 -23.94 -4.07
CA GLU A 267 -26.35 -23.48 -4.93
C GLU A 267 -26.92 -22.10 -4.54
N PHE A 268 -26.65 -21.63 -3.32
CA PHE A 268 -27.13 -20.37 -2.77
C PHE A 268 -26.08 -19.25 -2.81
N VAL A 269 -24.89 -19.51 -3.37
CA VAL A 269 -23.78 -18.57 -3.49
C VAL A 269 -23.51 -18.29 -4.97
N ASP A 270 -23.64 -17.04 -5.37
CA ASP A 270 -23.39 -16.56 -6.73
C ASP A 270 -22.03 -15.82 -6.79
N PRO A 271 -21.31 -15.85 -7.93
CA PRO A 271 -20.00 -15.21 -8.06
C PRO A 271 -20.11 -13.68 -8.06
N ALA A 272 -19.26 -13.02 -7.27
CA ALA A 272 -19.15 -11.56 -7.22
C ALA A 272 -17.95 -11.02 -8.02
N ALA A 273 -17.94 -9.70 -8.23
CA ALA A 273 -16.87 -9.02 -8.96
C ALA A 273 -15.51 -9.05 -8.24
N GLY A 274 -15.50 -9.14 -6.90
CA GLY A 274 -14.28 -9.09 -6.08
C GLY A 274 -13.24 -10.15 -6.45
N PRO A 275 -13.55 -11.45 -6.33
CA PRO A 275 -12.63 -12.53 -6.70
C PRO A 275 -12.21 -12.50 -8.17
N VAL A 276 -13.08 -12.04 -9.07
CA VAL A 276 -12.76 -11.91 -10.50
C VAL A 276 -11.67 -10.85 -10.71
N LEU A 277 -11.78 -9.68 -10.08
CA LEU A 277 -10.74 -8.65 -10.14
C LEU A 277 -9.42 -9.11 -9.52
N VAL A 278 -9.48 -9.85 -8.40
CA VAL A 278 -8.30 -10.49 -7.81
C VAL A 278 -7.67 -11.46 -8.81
N LEU A 279 -8.45 -12.31 -9.48
CA LEU A 279 -7.94 -13.27 -10.46
C LEU A 279 -7.30 -12.58 -11.67
N VAL A 280 -7.93 -11.53 -12.20
CA VAL A 280 -7.35 -10.71 -13.28
C VAL A 280 -6.01 -10.12 -12.83
N SER A 281 -5.95 -9.58 -11.61
CA SER A 281 -4.70 -9.07 -11.03
C SER A 281 -3.62 -10.16 -10.90
N VAL A 282 -3.98 -11.35 -10.40
CA VAL A 282 -3.09 -12.51 -10.30
C VAL A 282 -2.52 -12.89 -11.66
N VAL A 283 -3.35 -12.94 -12.70
CA VAL A 283 -2.92 -13.23 -14.08
C VAL A 283 -1.96 -12.14 -14.59
N CYS A 284 -2.29 -10.86 -14.40
CA CYS A 284 -1.42 -9.75 -14.80
C CYS A 284 -0.06 -9.77 -14.07
N LEU A 285 -0.06 -9.99 -12.75
CA LEU A 285 1.16 -10.07 -11.95
C LEU A 285 2.01 -11.29 -12.32
N ALA A 286 1.39 -12.46 -12.55
CA ALA A 286 2.08 -13.67 -12.98
C ALA A 286 2.66 -13.51 -14.40
N ALA A 287 1.93 -12.87 -15.31
CA ALA A 287 2.43 -12.53 -16.64
C ALA A 287 3.65 -11.59 -16.53
N LEU A 288 3.56 -10.52 -15.74
CA LEU A 288 4.68 -9.60 -15.50
C LEU A 288 5.90 -10.28 -14.85
N ALA A 289 5.66 -11.24 -13.95
CA ALA A 289 6.72 -12.02 -13.31
C ALA A 289 7.48 -12.93 -14.31
N THR A 290 6.80 -13.41 -15.35
CA THR A 290 7.33 -14.41 -16.30
C THR A 290 7.73 -13.83 -17.66
N LEU A 291 7.34 -12.58 -17.95
CA LEU A 291 7.58 -11.93 -19.24
C LEU A 291 9.08 -11.88 -19.60
N PRO A 292 9.48 -12.50 -20.73
CA PRO A 292 10.86 -12.45 -21.20
C PRO A 292 11.27 -11.03 -21.57
N SER A 293 12.51 -10.65 -21.27
CA SER A 293 13.05 -9.30 -21.55
C SER A 293 12.92 -8.87 -23.02
N ARG A 294 13.05 -9.82 -23.96
CA ARG A 294 12.91 -9.55 -25.41
C ARG A 294 11.54 -8.97 -25.81
N TRP A 295 10.47 -9.36 -25.12
CA TRP A 295 9.13 -8.84 -25.42
C TRP A 295 8.93 -7.45 -24.85
N LEU A 296 9.63 -7.14 -23.75
CA LEU A 296 9.62 -5.80 -23.15
C LEU A 296 10.33 -4.80 -24.06
N ASP A 297 11.41 -5.19 -24.74
CA ASP A 297 12.09 -4.36 -25.73
C ASP A 297 11.19 -4.01 -26.93
N VAL A 298 10.33 -4.94 -27.36
CA VAL A 298 9.37 -4.74 -28.47
C VAL A 298 8.20 -3.86 -28.04
N LEU A 299 7.64 -4.08 -26.84
CA LEU A 299 6.48 -3.33 -26.35
C LEU A 299 6.82 -1.87 -25.99
N LEU A 300 8.07 -1.58 -25.66
CA LEU A 300 8.49 -0.27 -25.13
C LEU A 300 9.19 0.62 -26.16
N VAL A 301 9.11 0.28 -27.46
CA VAL A 301 9.68 1.01 -28.61
C VAL A 301 11.00 1.70 -28.24
N ARG A 302 12.07 0.92 -28.25
CA ARG A 302 13.42 1.45 -28.12
C ARG A 302 13.73 2.32 -29.35
N SER A 303 13.67 3.64 -29.20
CA SER A 303 14.24 4.56 -30.17
C SER A 303 15.76 4.60 -29.95
N ASP A 304 16.47 3.65 -30.55
CA ASP A 304 17.94 3.57 -30.46
C ASP A 304 18.66 4.79 -31.11
N ASP A 305 17.94 5.68 -31.82
CA ASP A 305 18.51 6.85 -32.51
C ASP A 305 18.21 8.22 -31.85
N GLY A 306 17.68 8.25 -30.62
CA GLY A 306 17.33 9.50 -29.91
C GLY A 306 18.27 9.84 -28.75
N PRO A 307 18.52 11.14 -28.44
CA PRO A 307 19.19 11.52 -27.19
C PRO A 307 18.40 10.96 -26.01
N ALA A 308 19.06 10.14 -25.18
CA ALA A 308 18.43 9.46 -24.05
C ALA A 308 17.70 10.48 -23.16
N VAL A 309 16.35 10.46 -23.19
CA VAL A 309 15.54 11.30 -22.32
C VAL A 309 15.82 10.87 -20.87
N PRO A 310 16.13 11.80 -19.95
CA PRO A 310 16.37 11.45 -18.55
C PRO A 310 15.17 10.71 -17.97
N ARG A 311 15.40 9.48 -17.48
CA ARG A 311 14.46 8.56 -16.83
C ARG A 311 13.52 9.26 -15.82
N GLN A 312 14.10 10.21 -15.09
CA GLN A 312 13.42 11.09 -14.15
C GLN A 312 12.25 11.89 -14.76
N ARG A 313 12.41 12.41 -15.98
CA ARG A 313 11.38 13.23 -16.65
C ARG A 313 10.12 12.45 -16.97
N VAL A 314 10.25 11.19 -17.38
CA VAL A 314 9.11 10.33 -17.71
C VAL A 314 8.30 10.02 -16.45
N LEU A 315 8.97 9.68 -15.34
CA LEU A 315 8.31 9.44 -14.05
C LEU A 315 7.60 10.71 -13.54
N TYR A 316 8.17 11.89 -13.75
CA TYR A 316 7.50 13.15 -13.40
C TYR A 316 6.32 13.47 -14.29
N ALA A 317 6.40 13.19 -15.59
CA ALA A 317 5.27 13.36 -16.50
C ALA A 317 4.12 12.42 -16.13
N ILE A 318 4.42 11.17 -15.80
CA ILE A 318 3.46 10.19 -15.29
C ILE A 318 2.82 10.66 -13.98
N ALA A 319 3.63 11.05 -12.99
CA ALA A 319 3.13 11.55 -11.71
C ALA A 319 2.26 12.79 -11.90
N GLY A 320 2.69 13.73 -12.76
CA GLY A 320 1.92 14.90 -13.14
C GLY A 320 0.58 14.53 -13.77
N GLY A 321 0.57 13.59 -14.71
CA GLY A 321 -0.65 13.08 -15.36
C GLY A 321 -1.61 12.42 -14.36
N LEU A 322 -1.11 11.56 -13.46
CA LEU A 322 -1.91 10.94 -12.41
C LEU A 322 -2.49 11.97 -11.43
N ALA A 323 -1.71 13.00 -11.07
CA ALA A 323 -2.18 14.10 -10.23
C ALA A 323 -3.29 14.93 -10.92
N ILE A 324 -3.16 15.20 -12.23
CA ILE A 324 -4.20 15.86 -13.02
C ILE A 324 -5.47 15.01 -13.06
N LEU A 325 -5.36 13.71 -13.38
CA LEU A 325 -6.51 12.81 -13.43
C LEU A 325 -7.20 12.71 -12.07
N ALA A 326 -6.45 12.54 -10.97
CA ALA A 326 -6.98 12.57 -9.62
C ALA A 326 -7.70 13.90 -9.32
N GLY A 327 -7.11 15.02 -9.73
CA GLY A 327 -7.68 16.34 -9.53
C GLY A 327 -8.98 16.57 -10.30
N VAL A 328 -9.02 16.19 -11.58
CA VAL A 328 -10.21 16.28 -12.44
C VAL A 328 -11.32 15.37 -11.91
N SER A 329 -10.99 14.14 -11.52
CA SER A 329 -11.97 13.22 -10.92
C SER A 329 -12.52 13.76 -9.60
N ALA A 330 -11.68 14.34 -8.74
CA ALA A 330 -12.17 14.96 -7.50
C ALA A 330 -13.13 16.14 -7.79
N ILE A 331 -12.77 17.04 -8.71
CA ILE A 331 -13.63 18.16 -9.10
C ILE A 331 -14.96 17.66 -9.70
N ALA A 332 -14.92 16.66 -10.58
CA ALA A 332 -16.12 16.05 -11.14
C ALA A 332 -17.01 15.46 -10.03
N GLY A 333 -16.42 14.75 -9.06
CA GLY A 333 -17.13 14.24 -7.88
C GLY A 333 -17.73 15.33 -7.00
N ALA A 334 -17.11 16.51 -6.96
CA ALA A 334 -17.65 17.68 -6.25
C ALA A 334 -18.84 18.34 -6.97
N MET A 335 -18.94 18.17 -8.30
CA MET A 335 -19.95 18.79 -9.17
C MET A 335 -21.16 17.91 -9.43
N THR A 336 -21.03 16.60 -9.26
CA THR A 336 -22.10 15.65 -9.56
C THR A 336 -22.89 15.24 -8.31
N PRO A 337 -24.14 14.75 -8.47
CA PRO A 337 -24.92 14.20 -7.36
C PRO A 337 -24.25 12.95 -6.77
N LEU A 338 -24.37 12.78 -5.45
CA LEU A 338 -23.82 11.64 -4.72
C LEU A 338 -24.84 10.51 -4.56
N VAL A 339 -26.01 10.82 -4.01
CA VAL A 339 -27.16 9.91 -3.96
C VAL A 339 -28.40 10.68 -4.39
N ILE A 340 -29.25 10.04 -5.20
CA ILE A 340 -30.53 10.58 -5.65
C ILE A 340 -31.62 9.75 -4.95
N GLY A 341 -32.43 10.41 -4.13
CA GLY A 341 -33.56 9.76 -3.44
C GLY A 341 -34.77 9.54 -4.36
N PRO A 342 -35.81 8.83 -3.88
CA PRO A 342 -37.01 8.52 -4.65
C PRO A 342 -37.70 9.77 -5.21
N ASP A 343 -37.71 10.85 -4.42
CA ASP A 343 -38.32 12.13 -4.76
C ASP A 343 -37.44 13.00 -5.68
N GLY A 344 -36.36 12.45 -6.24
CA GLY A 344 -35.38 13.16 -7.06
C GLY A 344 -34.47 14.14 -6.29
N HIS A 345 -34.63 14.22 -4.97
CA HIS A 345 -33.82 15.09 -4.12
C HIS A 345 -32.41 14.52 -3.96
N GLN A 346 -31.41 15.40 -4.06
CA GLN A 346 -30.01 15.01 -3.95
C GLN A 346 -29.59 15.00 -2.48
N VAL A 347 -29.11 13.84 -2.03
CA VAL A 347 -28.48 13.68 -0.73
C VAL A 347 -26.97 13.69 -0.94
N GLY A 348 -26.27 14.56 -0.22
CA GLY A 348 -24.82 14.70 -0.36
C GLY A 348 -24.14 15.02 0.96
N SER A 349 -22.86 14.64 1.06
CA SER A 349 -22.03 14.95 2.22
C SER A 349 -21.65 16.44 2.23
N PRO A 350 -21.63 17.15 3.39
CA PRO A 350 -21.05 18.49 3.48
C PRO A 350 -19.59 18.51 3.01
N VAL A 351 -18.87 17.44 3.29
CA VAL A 351 -17.44 17.27 2.98
C VAL A 351 -17.20 17.07 1.48
N GLN A 352 -18.24 16.77 0.69
CA GLN A 352 -18.14 16.70 -0.77
C GLN A 352 -17.59 18.01 -1.37
N PHE A 353 -17.87 19.16 -0.76
CA PHE A 353 -17.31 20.44 -1.17
C PHE A 353 -15.77 20.49 -1.09
N LEU A 354 -15.15 19.75 -0.16
CA LEU A 354 -13.70 19.73 -0.02
C LEU A 354 -12.99 19.01 -1.18
N LEU A 355 -13.72 18.27 -2.03
CA LEU A 355 -13.15 17.72 -3.25
C LEU A 355 -12.70 18.82 -4.23
N TYR A 356 -13.30 20.03 -4.19
CA TYR A 356 -12.85 21.17 -5.00
C TYR A 356 -11.43 21.65 -4.64
N PRO A 357 -11.14 22.10 -3.40
CA PRO A 357 -9.79 22.57 -3.06
C PRO A 357 -8.74 21.47 -3.16
N VAL A 358 -9.08 20.22 -2.84
CA VAL A 358 -8.17 19.07 -3.04
C VAL A 358 -7.88 18.86 -4.51
N GLY A 359 -8.93 18.78 -5.34
CA GLY A 359 -8.79 18.48 -6.76
C GLY A 359 -8.06 19.58 -7.51
N LEU A 360 -8.35 20.84 -7.19
CA LEU A 360 -7.66 22.00 -7.74
C LEU A 360 -6.20 22.04 -7.31
N GLY A 361 -5.90 21.83 -6.03
CA GLY A 361 -4.54 21.77 -5.52
C GLY A 361 -3.71 20.69 -6.20
N LEU A 362 -4.25 19.46 -6.29
CA LEU A 362 -3.56 18.34 -6.91
C LEU A 362 -3.42 18.50 -8.43
N GLY A 363 -4.44 19.00 -9.11
CA GLY A 363 -4.40 19.29 -10.54
C GLY A 363 -3.37 20.35 -10.90
N LEU A 364 -3.29 21.45 -10.13
CA LEU A 364 -2.27 22.49 -10.32
C LEU A 364 -0.85 21.97 -10.06
N LEU A 365 -0.65 21.16 -9.02
CA LEU A 365 0.64 20.48 -8.80
C LEU A 365 0.98 19.55 -9.97
N GLY A 366 -0.02 18.83 -10.51
CA GLY A 366 0.11 18.01 -11.69
C GLY A 366 0.61 18.79 -12.91
N VAL A 367 0.00 19.94 -13.21
CA VAL A 367 0.45 20.84 -14.28
C VAL A 367 1.86 21.38 -14.01
N ALA A 368 2.15 21.77 -12.77
CA ALA A 368 3.47 22.27 -12.40
C ALA A 368 4.57 21.19 -12.53
N ALA A 369 4.25 19.91 -12.34
CA ALA A 369 5.20 18.81 -12.56
C ALA A 369 5.59 18.62 -14.03
N LEU A 370 4.73 19.06 -14.96
CA LEU A 370 5.02 19.04 -16.41
C LEU A 370 5.96 20.19 -16.82
N LEU A 371 6.12 21.21 -15.97
CA LEU A 371 7.01 22.33 -16.21
C LEU A 371 8.42 22.01 -15.68
N PRO A 372 9.47 22.03 -16.52
CA PRO A 372 10.82 21.63 -16.11
C PRO A 372 11.41 22.50 -15.00
N THR A 373 10.98 23.76 -14.89
CA THR A 373 11.41 24.71 -13.87
C THR A 373 10.78 24.45 -12.50
N ALA A 374 9.57 23.89 -12.47
CA ALA A 374 8.79 23.67 -11.24
C ALA A 374 8.82 22.21 -10.75
N ALA A 375 9.14 21.25 -11.62
CA ALA A 375 9.17 19.82 -11.30
C ALA A 375 10.01 19.48 -10.06
N ALA A 376 11.15 20.16 -9.88
CA ALA A 376 12.04 19.95 -8.73
C ALA A 376 11.38 20.31 -7.38
N TRP A 377 10.47 21.29 -7.37
CA TRP A 377 9.74 21.73 -6.18
C TRP A 377 8.48 20.91 -5.92
N VAL A 378 7.83 20.41 -6.97
CA VAL A 378 6.58 19.65 -6.86
C VAL A 378 6.83 18.22 -6.37
N ARG A 379 7.98 17.64 -6.71
CA ARG A 379 8.28 16.23 -6.39
C ARG A 379 8.07 15.88 -4.91
N PRO A 380 8.64 16.60 -3.93
CA PRO A 380 8.47 16.26 -2.52
C PRO A 380 7.02 16.47 -2.07
N VAL A 381 6.27 17.36 -2.73
CA VAL A 381 4.85 17.62 -2.41
C VAL A 381 3.98 16.41 -2.78
N PHE A 382 4.27 15.73 -3.89
CA PHE A 382 3.53 14.53 -4.32
C PHE A 382 3.63 13.36 -3.36
N SER A 383 4.63 13.29 -2.48
CA SER A 383 4.71 12.19 -1.50
C SER A 383 3.63 12.26 -0.41
N VAL A 384 2.93 13.39 -0.32
CA VAL A 384 1.94 13.66 0.75
C VAL A 384 0.61 14.14 0.18
N ALA A 385 0.61 14.89 -0.93
CA ALA A 385 -0.59 15.52 -1.47
C ALA A 385 -1.71 14.53 -1.82
N TRP A 386 -1.36 13.31 -2.23
CA TRP A 386 -2.33 12.22 -2.48
C TRP A 386 -3.18 11.88 -1.24
N ALA A 387 -2.62 12.04 -0.03
CA ALA A 387 -3.31 11.71 1.21
C ALA A 387 -4.49 12.66 1.47
N GLY A 388 -4.46 13.89 0.93
CA GLY A 388 -5.59 14.81 0.98
C GLY A 388 -6.81 14.29 0.20
N VAL A 389 -6.59 13.58 -0.91
CA VAL A 389 -7.67 12.91 -1.66
C VAL A 389 -8.28 11.80 -0.82
N LEU A 390 -7.46 10.94 -0.20
CA LEU A 390 -7.97 9.85 0.64
C LEU A 390 -8.74 10.37 1.86
N LEU A 391 -8.25 11.43 2.50
CA LEU A 391 -8.91 12.05 3.65
C LEU A 391 -10.34 12.50 3.32
N VAL A 392 -10.54 13.11 2.15
CA VAL A 392 -11.84 13.67 1.74
C VAL A 392 -12.71 12.63 1.06
N ALA A 393 -12.18 11.91 0.07
CA ALA A 393 -12.96 10.96 -0.72
C ALA A 393 -13.47 9.79 0.13
N ALA A 394 -12.71 9.31 1.11
CA ALA A 394 -13.18 8.26 2.02
C ALA A 394 -14.44 8.68 2.79
N GLN A 395 -14.52 9.95 3.22
CA GLN A 395 -15.70 10.50 3.89
C GLN A 395 -16.88 10.76 2.96
N VAL A 396 -16.62 10.97 1.67
CA VAL A 396 -17.67 11.15 0.66
C VAL A 396 -18.26 9.80 0.28
N LEU A 397 -17.42 8.77 0.14
CA LEU A 397 -17.82 7.43 -0.28
C LEU A 397 -18.65 6.67 0.77
N THR A 398 -18.61 7.05 2.05
CA THR A 398 -19.48 6.43 3.08
C THR A 398 -20.96 6.68 2.85
N VAL A 399 -21.34 7.77 2.17
CA VAL A 399 -22.75 8.11 1.92
C VAL A 399 -23.45 7.17 0.93
N PRO A 400 -22.94 6.96 -0.31
CA PRO A 400 -23.57 6.01 -1.23
C PRO A 400 -23.54 4.58 -0.69
N ILE A 401 -22.46 4.21 0.01
CA ILE A 401 -22.36 2.90 0.70
C ILE A 401 -23.49 2.73 1.73
N ALA A 402 -23.67 3.72 2.61
CA ALA A 402 -24.75 3.67 3.60
C ALA A 402 -26.15 3.79 2.98
N ALA A 403 -26.29 4.40 1.80
CA ALA A 403 -27.56 4.50 1.10
C ALA A 403 -28.02 3.14 0.55
N ASP A 404 -27.09 2.31 0.07
CA ASP A 404 -27.38 0.96 -0.42
C ASP A 404 -27.89 0.02 0.70
N GLU A 405 -27.60 0.33 1.97
CA GLU A 405 -28.11 -0.43 3.13
C GLU A 405 -29.55 -0.06 3.52
N LEU A 406 -30.08 1.06 3.02
CA LEU A 406 -31.42 1.51 3.38
C LEU A 406 -32.47 0.82 2.50
N PRO A 407 -33.61 0.37 3.06
CA PRO A 407 -34.73 -0.21 2.30
C PRO A 407 -35.55 0.88 1.60
N ILE A 408 -34.88 1.78 0.88
CA ILE A 408 -35.45 2.92 0.18
C ILE A 408 -34.86 2.92 -1.23
N ASP A 409 -35.69 3.15 -2.25
CA ASP A 409 -35.25 3.26 -3.64
C ASP A 409 -34.32 4.47 -3.82
N THR A 410 -33.03 4.27 -3.63
CA THR A 410 -32.00 5.27 -3.88
C THR A 410 -31.18 4.89 -5.10
N THR A 411 -30.71 5.89 -5.83
CA THR A 411 -29.81 5.68 -6.96
C THR A 411 -28.47 6.33 -6.68
N ASN A 412 -27.41 5.54 -6.81
CA ASN A 412 -26.04 6.02 -6.70
C ASN A 412 -25.74 7.01 -7.83
N GLY A 413 -25.41 8.23 -7.43
CA GLY A 413 -25.03 9.30 -8.35
C GLY A 413 -23.59 9.14 -8.85
N ALA A 414 -23.25 9.89 -9.89
CA ALA A 414 -21.92 9.83 -10.51
C ALA A 414 -20.77 10.24 -9.57
N ALA A 415 -21.05 10.99 -8.50
CA ALA A 415 -19.99 11.46 -7.60
C ALA A 415 -19.25 10.33 -6.89
N GLY A 416 -19.94 9.22 -6.57
CA GLY A 416 -19.29 8.05 -5.98
C GLY A 416 -18.20 7.49 -6.90
N TRP A 417 -18.52 7.30 -8.18
CA TRP A 417 -17.56 6.84 -9.18
C TRP A 417 -16.39 7.80 -9.37
N TRP A 418 -16.67 9.09 -9.44
CA TRP A 418 -15.62 10.10 -9.57
C TRP A 418 -14.70 10.19 -8.35
N ALA A 419 -15.26 10.11 -7.14
CA ALA A 419 -14.48 10.06 -5.90
C ALA A 419 -13.62 8.78 -5.84
N PHE A 420 -14.16 7.63 -6.26
CA PHE A 420 -13.42 6.38 -6.38
C PHE A 420 -12.26 6.48 -7.39
N CYS A 421 -12.51 7.02 -8.58
CA CYS A 421 -11.46 7.28 -9.57
C CYS A 421 -10.36 8.20 -9.00
N ALA A 422 -10.72 9.24 -8.26
CA ALA A 422 -9.76 10.12 -7.62
C ALA A 422 -8.87 9.36 -6.62
N VAL A 423 -9.44 8.47 -5.81
CA VAL A 423 -8.70 7.58 -4.89
C VAL A 423 -7.72 6.70 -5.66
N VAL A 424 -8.17 6.04 -6.73
CA VAL A 424 -7.34 5.16 -7.56
C VAL A 424 -6.13 5.92 -8.12
N PHE A 425 -6.36 7.08 -8.74
CA PHE A 425 -5.26 7.89 -9.28
C PHE A 425 -4.34 8.44 -8.19
N ALA A 426 -4.87 8.81 -7.02
CA ALA A 426 -4.07 9.26 -5.88
C ALA A 426 -3.16 8.16 -5.33
N VAL A 427 -3.63 6.91 -5.25
CA VAL A 427 -2.81 5.76 -4.82
C VAL A 427 -1.71 5.47 -5.84
N LEU A 428 -2.05 5.47 -7.14
CA LEU A 428 -1.05 5.30 -8.20
C LEU A 428 -0.01 6.44 -8.19
N LEU A 429 -0.44 7.68 -7.92
CA LEU A 429 0.46 8.82 -7.73
C LEU A 429 1.40 8.61 -6.54
N ALA A 430 0.87 8.14 -5.40
CA ALA A 430 1.67 7.84 -4.22
C ALA A 430 2.78 6.83 -4.55
N VAL A 431 2.42 5.73 -5.22
CA VAL A 431 3.36 4.70 -5.65
C VAL A 431 4.37 5.22 -6.66
N CYS A 432 3.93 6.01 -7.64
CA CYS A 432 4.82 6.65 -8.61
C CYS A 432 5.84 7.59 -7.93
N SER A 433 5.38 8.39 -6.96
CA SER A 433 6.24 9.30 -6.19
C SER A 433 7.30 8.54 -5.37
N LEU A 434 6.92 7.37 -4.83
CA LEU A 434 7.80 6.50 -4.07
C LEU A 434 8.87 5.86 -4.97
N VAL A 435 8.47 5.33 -6.13
CA VAL A 435 9.41 4.80 -7.13
C VAL A 435 10.36 5.89 -7.62
N ALA A 436 9.86 7.08 -7.93
CA ALA A 436 10.68 8.23 -8.32
C ALA A 436 11.70 8.60 -7.23
N GLY A 437 11.32 8.50 -5.95
CA GLY A 437 12.22 8.70 -4.82
C GLY A 437 13.35 7.67 -4.74
N VAL A 438 13.05 6.38 -4.96
CA VAL A 438 14.05 5.29 -4.96
C VAL A 438 15.02 5.46 -6.12
N VAL A 439 14.51 5.70 -7.33
CA VAL A 439 15.30 5.86 -8.55
C VAL A 439 16.31 7.00 -8.42
N GLU A 440 15.90 8.11 -7.81
CA GLU A 440 16.82 9.24 -7.65
C GLU A 440 17.94 8.98 -6.63
N ARG A 441 17.63 8.30 -5.51
CA ARG A 441 18.66 7.90 -4.55
C ARG A 441 19.70 6.98 -5.18
N GLU A 442 19.23 6.14 -6.09
CA GLU A 442 20.04 5.21 -6.86
C GLU A 442 20.91 5.89 -7.91
N GLU A 443 20.40 6.92 -8.60
CA GLU A 443 21.14 7.69 -9.60
C GLU A 443 22.18 8.63 -8.96
N THR A 444 21.88 9.15 -7.76
CA THR A 444 22.77 10.08 -7.05
C THR A 444 23.88 9.40 -6.26
N GLY A 445 23.90 8.06 -6.18
CA GLY A 445 24.97 7.30 -5.53
C GLY A 445 25.10 7.55 -4.03
N TRP A 446 24.01 7.96 -3.36
CA TRP A 446 24.03 8.42 -1.97
C TRP A 446 24.44 7.28 -1.01
N LEU A 447 25.65 7.36 -0.46
CA LEU A 447 26.18 6.40 0.54
C LEU A 447 25.63 6.73 1.94
N PRO A 448 24.88 5.83 2.61
CA PRO A 448 24.15 6.15 3.84
C PRO A 448 25.01 6.41 5.09
N ALA A 449 26.32 6.12 5.08
CA ALA A 449 27.07 5.89 6.32
C ALA A 449 27.89 7.07 6.87
N VAL A 450 28.16 8.12 6.08
CA VAL A 450 29.14 9.16 6.47
C VAL A 450 28.50 10.53 6.76
N ALA A 451 27.30 10.81 6.24
CA ALA A 451 26.63 12.10 6.42
C ALA A 451 25.72 12.22 7.66
N ASP A 452 25.29 11.09 8.25
CA ASP A 452 24.28 11.07 9.32
C ASP A 452 24.81 11.54 10.69
N ALA A 453 26.14 11.55 10.91
CA ALA A 453 26.73 11.90 12.19
C ALA A 453 26.95 13.42 12.39
N GLU A 454 27.22 14.19 11.32
CA GLU A 454 27.60 15.61 11.45
C GLU A 454 26.38 16.57 11.45
N VAL A 455 25.28 16.22 10.79
CA VAL A 455 24.10 17.11 10.66
C VAL A 455 23.14 17.02 11.87
N SER A 456 23.14 15.90 12.57
CA SER A 456 22.16 15.59 13.65
C SER A 456 22.57 16.14 15.03
N GLY A 457 23.83 16.52 15.24
CA GLY A 457 24.37 16.89 16.56
C GLY A 457 24.18 18.35 17.00
N GLY A 458 23.95 19.28 16.06
CA GLY A 458 23.89 20.72 16.34
C GLY A 458 22.59 21.18 17.02
N VAL A 459 22.65 22.28 17.78
CA VAL A 459 21.48 22.93 18.44
C VAL A 459 20.31 23.12 17.47
N ALA A 460 20.60 23.47 16.23
CA ALA A 460 19.57 23.69 15.21
C ALA A 460 18.97 22.39 14.63
N GLY A 461 19.69 21.27 14.65
CA GLY A 461 19.11 19.95 14.36
C GLY A 461 18.13 19.52 15.45
N LYS A 462 18.47 19.80 16.71
CA LYS A 462 17.58 19.58 17.87
C LYS A 462 16.33 20.46 17.81
N LEU A 463 16.44 21.73 17.37
CA LEU A 463 15.28 22.62 17.20
C LEU A 463 14.33 22.13 16.10
N ILE A 464 14.86 21.70 14.95
CA ILE A 464 14.03 21.15 13.85
C ILE A 464 13.37 19.86 14.29
N GLY A 465 14.10 18.96 14.95
CA GLY A 465 13.56 17.71 15.49
C GLY A 465 12.49 17.95 16.56
N GLY A 466 12.73 18.88 17.50
CA GLY A 466 11.76 19.25 18.53
C GLY A 466 10.50 19.91 17.96
N GLY A 467 10.66 20.82 17.00
CA GLY A 467 9.54 21.44 16.29
C GLY A 467 8.72 20.41 15.49
N ALA A 468 9.38 19.47 14.82
CA ALA A 468 8.71 18.38 14.11
C ALA A 468 7.97 17.43 15.07
N ALA A 469 8.53 17.14 16.25
CA ALA A 469 7.87 16.34 17.28
C ALA A 469 6.63 17.05 17.84
N LEU A 470 6.73 18.34 18.14
CA LEU A 470 5.58 19.15 18.59
C LEU A 470 4.48 19.20 17.52
N ALA A 471 4.85 19.48 16.27
CA ALA A 471 3.92 19.45 15.14
C ALA A 471 3.26 18.07 15.00
N GLY A 472 4.01 17.00 15.25
CA GLY A 472 3.51 15.63 15.20
C GLY A 472 2.47 15.34 16.27
N VAL A 473 2.71 15.78 17.51
CA VAL A 473 1.74 15.64 18.61
C VAL A 473 0.46 16.45 18.32
N LEU A 474 0.61 17.69 17.83
CA LEU A 474 -0.54 18.53 17.49
C LEU A 474 -1.32 17.97 16.29
N ALA A 475 -0.63 17.52 15.24
CA ALA A 475 -1.27 16.88 14.09
C ALA A 475 -2.00 15.60 14.50
N LEU A 476 -1.39 14.77 15.36
CA LEU A 476 -2.04 13.59 15.91
C LEU A 476 -3.30 13.97 16.67
N GLY A 477 -3.26 15.00 17.52
CA GLY A 477 -4.45 15.53 18.19
C GLY A 477 -5.55 15.99 17.23
N ALA A 478 -5.18 16.60 16.09
CA ALA A 478 -6.10 17.09 15.08
C ALA A 478 -6.86 15.99 14.32
N PHE A 479 -6.22 14.84 14.10
CA PHE A 479 -6.84 13.68 13.45
C PHE A 479 -7.47 12.70 14.46
N LEU A 480 -6.94 12.64 15.68
CA LEU A 480 -7.46 11.80 16.75
C LEU A 480 -8.82 12.29 17.23
N LEU A 481 -9.00 13.60 17.35
CA LEU A 481 -10.21 14.22 17.89
C LEU A 481 -11.13 14.74 16.77
N PRO A 482 -12.45 14.78 17.00
CA PRO A 482 -13.39 15.37 16.04
C PRO A 482 -13.13 16.87 15.90
N VAL A 483 -13.10 17.35 14.65
CA VAL A 483 -12.93 18.78 14.30
C VAL A 483 -14.24 19.54 14.52
N VAL A 484 -15.37 18.85 14.41
CA VAL A 484 -16.71 19.42 14.54
C VAL A 484 -17.57 18.52 15.41
N ARG A 485 -18.50 19.11 16.17
CA ARG A 485 -19.59 18.40 16.83
C ARG A 485 -20.92 18.98 16.37
N SER A 486 -21.79 18.12 15.86
CA SER A 486 -23.17 18.43 15.47
C SER A 486 -24.06 17.22 15.81
N GLN A 487 -25.36 17.44 15.96
CA GLN A 487 -26.32 16.35 16.20
C GLN A 487 -26.60 15.55 14.92
N ASP A 488 -26.52 16.22 13.77
CA ASP A 488 -26.88 15.66 12.46
C ASP A 488 -25.67 15.22 11.64
N TYR A 489 -24.46 15.33 12.20
CA TYR A 489 -23.23 15.00 11.50
C TYR A 489 -22.18 14.39 12.43
N VAL A 490 -21.72 13.19 12.06
CA VAL A 490 -20.61 12.50 12.73
C VAL A 490 -19.32 12.80 11.99
N ALA A 491 -18.48 13.63 12.59
CA ALA A 491 -17.17 13.97 12.04
C ALA A 491 -16.24 12.75 12.04
N ALA A 492 -15.52 12.54 10.93
CA ALA A 492 -14.51 11.50 10.86
C ALA A 492 -13.40 11.79 11.88
N ALA A 493 -12.91 10.79 12.63
CA ALA A 493 -11.77 10.94 13.54
C ALA A 493 -11.22 9.56 13.92
N LEU A 494 -9.97 9.48 14.39
CA LEU A 494 -9.42 8.20 14.87
C LEU A 494 -10.06 7.71 16.18
N SER A 495 -10.75 8.60 16.90
CA SER A 495 -11.56 8.23 18.07
C SER A 495 -13.00 7.87 17.73
N ALA A 496 -13.41 8.03 16.46
CA ALA A 496 -14.77 7.75 16.01
C ALA A 496 -14.92 6.29 15.56
N ARG A 497 -16.04 5.98 14.89
CA ARG A 497 -16.33 4.66 14.34
C ARG A 497 -15.24 4.24 13.34
N MET A 498 -14.83 2.98 13.38
CA MET A 498 -13.90 2.40 12.42
C MET A 498 -14.62 2.05 11.11
N ASP A 499 -14.88 3.05 10.28
CA ASP A 499 -15.47 2.94 8.95
C ASP A 499 -14.45 3.34 7.86
N LEU A 500 -14.88 3.46 6.60
CA LEU A 500 -14.02 3.90 5.50
C LEU A 500 -13.38 5.28 5.79
N ALA A 501 -14.11 6.20 6.41
CA ALA A 501 -13.62 7.53 6.76
C ALA A 501 -12.47 7.48 7.79
N PHE A 502 -12.56 6.60 8.78
CA PHE A 502 -11.47 6.33 9.73
C PHE A 502 -10.16 5.97 9.02
N TRP A 503 -10.21 5.11 7.99
CA TRP A 503 -9.02 4.73 7.22
C TRP A 503 -8.44 5.89 6.42
N GLY A 504 -9.29 6.73 5.81
CA GLY A 504 -8.85 7.96 5.14
C GLY A 504 -8.11 8.90 6.11
N VAL A 505 -8.65 9.09 7.32
CA VAL A 505 -8.04 9.88 8.40
C VAL A 505 -6.72 9.27 8.87
N LEU A 506 -6.66 7.94 9.05
CA LEU A 506 -5.45 7.23 9.48
C LEU A 506 -4.32 7.39 8.47
N LEU A 507 -4.62 7.20 7.18
CA LEU A 507 -3.62 7.33 6.11
C LEU A 507 -3.09 8.77 5.99
N ALA A 508 -3.98 9.77 6.10
CA ALA A 508 -3.56 11.16 6.16
C ALA A 508 -2.67 11.45 7.37
N THR A 509 -3.01 10.91 8.54
CA THR A 509 -2.20 11.05 9.76
C THR A 509 -0.81 10.44 9.57
N LEU A 510 -0.74 9.20 9.07
CA LEU A 510 0.52 8.51 8.82
C LEU A 510 1.38 9.22 7.77
N ALA A 511 0.78 9.77 6.71
CA ALA A 511 1.50 10.56 5.72
C ALA A 511 2.13 11.83 6.34
N VAL A 512 1.38 12.58 7.15
CA VAL A 512 1.87 13.77 7.84
C VAL A 512 2.96 13.43 8.86
N LEU A 513 2.79 12.36 9.65
CA LEU A 513 3.82 11.92 10.60
C LEU A 513 5.08 11.41 9.89
N GLY A 514 4.94 10.71 8.76
CA GLY A 514 6.04 10.26 7.93
C GLY A 514 6.86 11.43 7.38
N VAL A 515 6.19 12.49 6.94
CA VAL A 515 6.84 13.76 6.56
C VAL A 515 7.65 14.33 7.71
N LEU A 516 7.05 14.47 8.88
CA LEU A 516 7.70 15.06 10.05
C LEU A 516 8.92 14.25 10.50
N ALA A 517 8.90 12.93 10.34
CA ALA A 517 10.06 12.07 10.59
C ALA A 517 11.17 12.21 9.53
N LEU A 518 10.81 12.59 8.30
CA LEU A 518 11.75 12.78 7.18
C LEU A 518 12.35 14.19 7.11
N VAL A 519 11.64 15.21 7.60
CA VAL A 519 12.08 16.63 7.55
C VAL A 519 13.48 16.84 8.14
N PRO A 520 13.85 16.27 9.31
CA PRO A 520 15.19 16.44 9.88
C PRO A 520 16.32 15.86 9.01
N ARG A 521 15.99 14.92 8.11
CA ARG A 521 16.93 14.22 7.22
C ARG A 521 16.88 14.72 5.78
N SER A 522 16.02 15.69 5.49
CA SER A 522 15.76 16.15 4.12
C SER A 522 16.57 17.42 3.80
N GLY A 523 17.00 17.55 2.55
CA GLY A 523 17.60 18.80 2.06
C GLY A 523 16.59 19.97 2.12
N ARG A 524 17.09 21.21 2.16
CA ARG A 524 16.29 22.44 2.38
C ARG A 524 15.02 22.53 1.52
N SER A 525 15.16 22.46 0.20
CA SER A 525 14.04 22.60 -0.74
C SER A 525 13.01 21.49 -0.54
N SER A 526 13.47 20.25 -0.34
CA SER A 526 12.63 19.09 -0.07
C SER A 526 11.89 19.22 1.25
N ALA A 527 12.58 19.61 2.33
CA ALA A 527 11.98 19.81 3.65
C ALA A 527 10.87 20.89 3.62
N VAL A 528 11.11 22.03 2.97
CA VAL A 528 10.09 23.09 2.85
C VAL A 528 8.90 22.59 2.03
N ALA A 529 9.13 21.93 0.89
CA ALA A 529 8.06 21.39 0.06
C ALA A 529 7.21 20.34 0.79
N LEU A 530 7.85 19.43 1.54
CA LEU A 530 7.16 18.44 2.37
C LEU A 530 6.30 19.11 3.47
N LEU A 531 6.82 20.14 4.14
CA LEU A 531 6.08 20.89 5.16
C LEU A 531 4.89 21.63 4.58
N VAL A 532 5.03 22.25 3.40
CA VAL A 532 3.90 22.88 2.68
C VAL A 532 2.81 21.85 2.35
N ALA A 533 3.21 20.66 1.89
CA ALA A 533 2.27 19.57 1.63
C ALA A 533 1.53 19.11 2.91
N ALA A 534 2.25 18.96 4.02
CA ALA A 534 1.66 18.63 5.32
C ALA A 534 0.71 19.72 5.83
N ILE A 535 1.05 21.01 5.66
CA ILE A 535 0.14 22.13 5.95
C ILE A 535 -1.14 22.02 5.13
N GLY A 536 -1.03 21.67 3.85
CA GLY A 536 -2.20 21.44 2.99
C GLY A 536 -3.13 20.35 3.52
N VAL A 537 -2.59 19.19 3.91
CA VAL A 537 -3.38 18.06 4.45
C VAL A 537 -4.04 18.42 5.80
N VAL A 538 -3.31 19.07 6.71
CA VAL A 538 -3.88 19.54 7.99
C VAL A 538 -4.88 20.68 7.77
N GLY A 539 -4.66 21.52 6.76
CA GLY A 539 -5.57 22.58 6.34
C GLY A 539 -6.90 22.03 5.82
N LEU A 540 -6.87 20.96 5.03
CA LEU A 540 -8.09 20.24 4.60
C LEU A 540 -8.87 19.69 5.79
N ARG A 541 -8.15 19.12 6.77
CA ARG A 541 -8.76 18.65 8.02
C ARG A 541 -9.46 19.79 8.78
N LEU A 542 -8.85 20.98 8.83
CA LEU A 542 -9.46 22.16 9.44
C LEU A 542 -10.68 22.66 8.63
N LEU A 543 -10.61 22.64 7.30
CA LEU A 543 -11.67 23.08 6.39
C LEU A 543 -12.95 22.24 6.49
N GLU A 544 -12.90 21.05 7.08
CA GLU A 544 -14.09 20.26 7.44
C GLU A 544 -15.06 21.07 8.31
N SER A 545 -14.54 21.87 9.25
CA SER A 545 -15.37 22.77 10.08
C SER A 545 -16.17 23.77 9.25
N TYR A 546 -15.54 24.34 8.22
CA TYR A 546 -16.20 25.26 7.31
C TYR A 546 -17.23 24.55 6.42
N ALA A 547 -16.88 23.36 5.90
CA ALA A 547 -17.78 22.58 5.04
C ALA A 547 -19.06 22.16 5.79
N VAL A 548 -18.93 21.70 7.04
CA VAL A 548 -20.06 21.29 7.89
C VAL A 548 -20.88 22.49 8.34
N GLY A 549 -20.24 23.59 8.77
CA GLY A 549 -20.93 24.80 9.23
C GLY A 549 -21.75 25.53 8.16
N ARG A 550 -21.58 25.20 6.87
CA ARG A 550 -22.43 25.71 5.78
C ARG A 550 -23.82 25.07 5.73
N ARG A 551 -24.00 23.90 6.36
CA ARG A 551 -25.22 23.10 6.26
C ARG A 551 -25.86 22.79 7.60
N TYR A 552 -25.06 22.72 8.67
CA TYR A 552 -25.53 22.30 9.99
C TYR A 552 -25.10 23.27 11.07
N ASP A 553 -25.93 23.38 12.11
CA ASP A 553 -25.54 24.01 13.36
C ASP A 553 -24.46 23.15 14.03
N MET A 554 -23.32 23.78 14.30
CA MET A 554 -22.13 23.07 14.72
C MET A 554 -21.33 23.83 15.78
N THR A 555 -20.62 23.08 16.60
CA THR A 555 -19.64 23.61 17.54
C THR A 555 -18.25 23.14 17.16
N ILE A 556 -17.26 24.01 17.34
CA ILE A 556 -15.86 23.72 17.04
C ILE A 556 -15.35 22.67 18.03
N GLY A 557 -14.90 21.54 17.51
CA GLY A 557 -14.28 20.47 18.28
C GLY A 557 -12.81 20.75 18.62
N LEU A 558 -12.27 20.03 19.60
CA LEU A 558 -10.86 20.14 19.99
C LEU A 558 -9.91 19.83 18.83
N GLY A 559 -10.30 18.95 17.90
CA GLY A 559 -9.48 18.61 16.73
C GLY A 559 -9.16 19.84 15.86
N ALA A 560 -10.09 20.80 15.76
CA ALA A 560 -9.87 22.04 15.01
C ALA A 560 -8.78 22.91 15.67
N LEU A 561 -8.79 23.02 17.00
CA LEU A 561 -7.79 23.80 17.74
C LEU A 561 -6.40 23.19 17.60
N PHE A 562 -6.30 21.86 17.69
CA PHE A 562 -5.07 21.13 17.42
C PHE A 562 -4.59 21.30 15.98
N ALA A 563 -5.50 21.32 15.00
CA ALA A 563 -5.17 21.56 13.59
C ALA A 563 -4.58 22.97 13.38
N ILE A 564 -5.18 24.00 14.00
CA ILE A 564 -4.66 25.38 13.95
C ILE A 564 -3.27 25.44 14.57
N GLY A 565 -3.09 24.85 15.76
CA GLY A 565 -1.78 24.79 16.42
C GLY A 565 -0.73 24.07 15.57
N ALA A 566 -1.09 22.94 14.97
CA ALA A 566 -0.21 22.19 14.07
C ALA A 566 0.20 23.03 12.86
N ILE A 567 -0.74 23.73 12.20
CA ILE A 567 -0.45 24.61 11.06
C ILE A 567 0.53 25.72 11.46
N VAL A 568 0.31 26.36 12.61
CA VAL A 568 1.21 27.42 13.11
C VAL A 568 2.64 26.89 13.30
N VAL A 569 2.80 25.73 13.94
CA VAL A 569 4.12 25.11 14.15
C VAL A 569 4.75 24.67 12.82
N LEU A 570 3.98 24.09 11.91
CA LEU A 570 4.46 23.68 10.59
C LEU A 570 4.93 24.88 9.75
N VAL A 571 4.20 25.99 9.77
CA VAL A 571 4.60 27.24 9.09
C VAL A 571 5.89 27.79 9.69
N ALA A 572 5.99 27.85 11.03
CA ALA A 572 7.21 28.28 11.70
C ALA A 572 8.40 27.38 11.34
N LEU A 573 8.18 26.06 11.26
CA LEU A 573 9.21 25.10 10.85
C LEU A 573 9.62 25.30 9.38
N ALA A 574 8.68 25.54 8.48
CA ALA A 574 8.98 25.80 7.07
C ALA A 574 9.79 27.09 6.90
N VAL A 575 9.43 28.16 7.61
CA VAL A 575 10.14 29.45 7.59
C VAL A 575 11.56 29.31 8.16
N THR A 576 11.72 28.63 9.29
CA THR A 576 13.04 28.41 9.91
C THR A 576 13.98 27.61 8.99
N VAL A 577 13.49 26.55 8.35
CA VAL A 577 14.25 25.78 7.35
C VAL A 577 14.61 26.64 6.14
N ALA A 578 13.68 27.49 5.66
CA ALA A 578 13.92 28.36 4.51
C ALA A 578 14.96 29.46 4.77
N ILE A 579 14.92 30.10 5.95
CA ILE A 579 15.85 31.19 6.32
C ILE A 579 17.27 30.68 6.50
N ARG A 580 17.46 29.51 7.12
CA ARG A 580 18.79 28.99 7.48
C ARG A 580 19.70 28.74 6.28
N GLY A 581 19.14 28.43 5.11
CA GLY A 581 19.96 28.24 3.91
C GLY A 581 20.56 29.53 3.31
N ARG A 582 20.15 30.71 3.76
CA ARG A 582 20.72 31.99 3.27
C ARG A 582 22.04 32.36 3.95
N SER A 583 22.38 31.76 5.09
CA SER A 583 23.60 32.11 5.85
C SER A 583 24.84 31.27 5.49
N THR A 584 24.70 30.21 4.69
CA THR A 584 25.79 29.34 4.25
C THR A 584 26.20 29.55 2.78
N GLU A 585 25.46 30.39 2.05
CA GLU A 585 25.76 30.81 0.66
C GLU A 585 26.39 32.22 0.60
N ARG A 586 26.76 32.79 1.75
CA ARG A 586 27.64 33.97 1.89
C ARG A 586 28.89 33.54 2.62
#